data_AF-A0A8S8XKJ1-F1
#
_entry.id   AF-A0A8S8XKJ1-F1
#
_cell.length_a   1.000
_cell.length_b   1.000
_cell.length_c   1.000
_cell.angle_alpha   90.00
_cell.angle_beta   90.00
_cell.angle_gamma   90.00
#
_symmetry.space_group_name_H-M   'P 1'
#
loop_
_entity.id
_entity.type
_entity.pdbx_description
1 polymer ?
#
loop_
_entity_poly.entity_id
_entity_poly.type
_entity_poly.pdbx_seq_one_letter_code
_entity_poly.pdbx_strand_id
1 'polypeptide(L)'
;MCVHGRTLRQRYSGIADWDYIKQVVESVEVPVVANGDVVDSASAAKCLEKTNASGLMIGRGAIGRPAMFGYLKVGLGWMEEAALPWVKLHDDWQEMDEIQQAFATRKWCWDRYIQLSKDTVGIQPRWMQRHAVAFSKGLPGGKKIRSIMHEMPTPEDFAGAKLGISFGNTGLEAKQKGGKKPQPKEFPVGWDLWAPLTTEYFQKAKRWVFFF
;
A
#
# COMPACT_ATOMS: atom_id res chain seq x y z
N MET A 1 -16.42 13.34 -7.61
CA MET A 1 -16.99 12.16 -8.30
C MET A 1 -15.86 11.26 -8.75
N CYS A 2 -16.01 9.93 -8.74
CA CYS A 2 -15.01 9.00 -9.29
C CYS A 2 -15.53 8.33 -10.56
N VAL A 3 -14.72 8.26 -11.61
CA VAL A 3 -15.08 7.68 -12.89
C VAL A 3 -14.08 6.57 -13.24
N HIS A 4 -14.58 5.34 -13.35
CA HIS A 4 -13.80 4.25 -13.93
C HIS A 4 -13.89 4.35 -15.46
N GLY A 5 -12.76 4.34 -16.16
CA GLY A 5 -12.69 4.31 -17.64
C GLY A 5 -13.17 2.99 -18.27
N ARG A 6 -14.09 2.26 -17.65
CA ARG A 6 -14.64 1.01 -18.20
C ARG A 6 -16.14 1.02 -17.99
N THR A 7 -16.85 0.49 -18.98
CA THR A 7 -18.27 0.18 -18.87
C THR A 7 -18.50 -1.03 -17.97
N LEU A 8 -19.70 -1.14 -17.43
CA LEU A 8 -20.11 -2.30 -16.63
C LEU A 8 -19.95 -3.63 -17.38
N ARG A 9 -20.19 -3.63 -18.70
CA ARG A 9 -20.09 -4.84 -19.55
C ARG A 9 -18.65 -5.33 -19.72
N GLN A 10 -17.68 -4.41 -19.76
CA GLN A 10 -16.26 -4.76 -19.88
C GLN A 10 -15.72 -5.42 -18.61
N ARG A 11 -16.31 -5.16 -17.43
CA ARG A 11 -15.78 -5.64 -16.15
C ARG A 11 -14.28 -5.31 -16.03
N TYR A 12 -13.41 -6.32 -16.10
CA TYR A 12 -11.96 -6.21 -16.02
C TYR A 12 -11.22 -6.44 -17.34
N SER A 13 -11.94 -6.66 -18.44
CA SER A 13 -11.35 -6.83 -19.77
C SER A 13 -11.12 -5.49 -20.45
N GLY A 14 -10.32 -5.51 -21.53
CA GLY A 14 -9.94 -4.31 -22.27
C GLY A 14 -9.08 -3.34 -21.47
N ILE A 15 -8.84 -2.18 -22.06
CA ILE A 15 -8.05 -1.07 -21.48
C ILE A 15 -9.02 0.00 -21.01
N ALA A 16 -8.72 0.63 -19.87
CA ALA A 16 -9.49 1.77 -19.39
C ALA A 16 -9.41 2.94 -20.38
N ASP A 17 -10.57 3.43 -20.80
CA ASP A 17 -10.74 4.57 -21.68
C ASP A 17 -10.59 5.87 -20.88
N TRP A 18 -9.39 6.45 -20.95
CA TRP A 18 -9.10 7.75 -20.34
C TRP A 18 -9.65 8.92 -21.17
N ASP A 19 -9.96 8.75 -22.47
CA ASP A 19 -10.61 9.80 -23.25
C ASP A 19 -12.04 10.02 -22.76
N TYR A 20 -12.74 8.95 -22.39
CA TYR A 20 -14.05 9.06 -21.75
C TYR A 20 -13.98 9.80 -20.40
N ILE A 21 -12.98 9.49 -19.57
CA ILE A 21 -12.79 10.20 -18.29
C ILE A 21 -12.54 11.69 -18.54
N LYS A 22 -11.72 12.04 -19.54
CA LYS A 22 -11.47 13.44 -19.93
C LYS A 22 -12.77 14.16 -20.29
N GLN A 23 -13.63 13.56 -21.12
CA GLN A 23 -14.92 14.14 -21.48
C GLN A 23 -15.81 14.38 -20.25
N VAL A 24 -15.78 13.48 -19.26
CA VAL A 24 -16.50 13.68 -18.00
C VAL A 24 -15.89 14.83 -17.20
N VAL A 25 -14.56 14.91 -17.08
CA VAL A 25 -13.86 16.01 -16.40
C VAL A 25 -14.24 17.36 -17.02
N GLU A 26 -14.31 17.44 -18.35
CA GLU A 26 -14.64 18.67 -19.09
C GLU A 26 -16.13 19.05 -19.03
N SER A 27 -17.02 18.13 -18.66
CA SER A 27 -18.48 18.36 -18.66
C SER A 27 -19.08 18.69 -17.29
N VAL A 28 -18.28 18.64 -16.21
CA VAL A 28 -18.78 18.90 -14.86
C VAL A 28 -17.85 19.84 -14.08
N GLU A 29 -18.43 20.66 -13.21
CA GLU A 29 -17.65 21.58 -12.36
C GLU A 29 -17.07 20.90 -11.11
N VAL A 30 -17.65 19.76 -10.70
CA VAL A 30 -17.21 19.05 -9.50
C VAL A 30 -15.90 18.29 -9.75
N PRO A 31 -14.97 18.21 -8.76
CA PRO A 31 -13.72 17.47 -8.91
C PRO A 31 -13.95 16.00 -9.31
N VAL A 32 -13.27 15.56 -10.37
CA VAL A 32 -13.32 14.19 -10.88
C VAL A 32 -12.04 13.45 -10.51
N VAL A 33 -12.20 12.22 -10.03
CA VAL A 33 -11.13 11.27 -9.72
C VAL A 33 -11.12 10.20 -10.80
N ALA A 34 -10.01 10.04 -11.52
CA ALA A 34 -9.87 9.03 -12.56
C ALA A 34 -9.54 7.66 -11.95
N ASN A 35 -10.16 6.60 -12.49
CA ASN A 35 -9.92 5.23 -12.07
C ASN A 35 -9.77 4.29 -13.27
N GLY A 36 -8.84 3.34 -13.14
CA GLY A 36 -8.60 2.30 -14.14
C GLY A 36 -7.19 2.35 -14.72
N ASP A 37 -6.52 1.20 -14.67
CA ASP A 37 -5.23 0.90 -15.31
C ASP A 37 -4.06 1.83 -14.95
N VAL A 38 -4.14 2.48 -13.78
CA VAL A 38 -2.99 3.10 -13.12
C VAL A 38 -2.34 2.08 -12.19
N VAL A 39 -1.08 1.73 -12.47
CA VAL A 39 -0.34 0.67 -11.78
C VAL A 39 1.06 1.07 -11.31
N ASP A 40 1.52 2.26 -11.71
CA ASP A 40 2.82 2.84 -11.36
C ASP A 40 2.78 4.37 -11.55
N SER A 41 3.87 5.04 -11.19
CA SER A 41 3.94 6.51 -11.25
C SER A 41 3.90 7.04 -12.68
N ALA A 42 4.41 6.27 -13.64
CA ALA A 42 4.39 6.65 -15.06
C ALA A 42 2.97 6.61 -15.65
N SER A 43 2.22 5.53 -15.40
CA SER A 43 0.81 5.42 -15.78
C SER A 43 -0.06 6.44 -15.03
N ALA A 44 0.25 6.75 -13.78
CA ALA A 44 -0.41 7.82 -13.02
C ALA A 44 -0.21 9.19 -13.65
N ALA A 45 1.02 9.55 -14.00
CA ALA A 45 1.34 10.81 -14.66
C ALA A 45 0.61 10.94 -16.01
N LYS A 46 0.68 9.90 -16.84
CA LYS A 46 -0.03 9.86 -18.14
C LYS A 46 -1.55 9.98 -17.98
N CYS A 47 -2.12 9.32 -16.98
CA CYS A 47 -3.56 9.40 -16.72
C CYS A 47 -3.98 10.82 -16.32
N LEU A 48 -3.23 11.46 -15.40
CA LEU A 48 -3.50 12.83 -14.98
C LEU A 48 -3.31 13.84 -16.12
N GLU A 49 -2.24 13.70 -16.90
CA GLU A 49 -1.98 14.55 -18.07
C GLU A 49 -3.10 14.43 -19.11
N LYS A 50 -3.53 13.20 -19.41
CA LYS A 50 -4.57 12.95 -20.42
C LYS A 50 -5.94 13.43 -19.97
N THR A 51 -6.32 13.17 -18.72
CA THR A 51 -7.69 13.40 -18.22
C THR A 51 -7.89 14.78 -17.60
N ASN A 52 -6.80 15.42 -17.15
CA ASN A 52 -6.83 16.58 -16.27
C ASN A 52 -7.67 16.35 -14.98
N ALA A 53 -7.83 15.09 -14.57
CA ALA A 53 -8.57 14.74 -13.36
C ALA A 53 -7.92 15.35 -12.12
N SER A 54 -8.75 15.69 -11.13
CA SER A 54 -8.31 16.20 -9.83
C SER A 54 -7.63 15.12 -8.98
N GLY A 55 -7.62 13.87 -9.40
CA GLY A 55 -6.95 12.81 -8.67
C GLY A 55 -7.10 11.45 -9.34
N LEU A 56 -6.53 10.46 -8.68
CA LEU A 56 -6.52 9.07 -9.09
C LEU A 56 -7.15 8.20 -8.01
N MET A 57 -7.83 7.14 -8.40
CA MET A 57 -8.22 6.07 -7.50
C MET A 57 -7.55 4.78 -7.98
N ILE A 58 -6.93 4.07 -7.06
CA ILE A 58 -6.18 2.83 -7.31
C ILE A 58 -6.91 1.68 -6.63
N GLY A 59 -7.37 0.72 -7.43
CA GLY A 59 -8.01 -0.49 -6.91
C GLY A 59 -7.02 -1.65 -6.81
N ARG A 60 -7.15 -2.61 -7.74
CA ARG A 60 -6.42 -3.89 -7.75
C ARG A 60 -4.90 -3.77 -7.57
N GLY A 61 -4.27 -2.72 -8.09
CA GLY A 61 -2.82 -2.50 -7.98
C GLY A 61 -2.32 -2.33 -6.54
N ALA A 62 -3.18 -1.86 -5.64
CA ALA A 62 -2.84 -1.62 -4.24
C ALA A 62 -3.16 -2.81 -3.30
N ILE A 63 -3.90 -3.81 -3.76
CA ILE A 63 -4.23 -5.01 -2.96
C ILE A 63 -2.93 -5.76 -2.61
N GLY A 64 -2.60 -5.82 -1.33
CA GLY A 64 -1.34 -6.40 -0.84
C GLY A 64 -0.08 -5.57 -1.15
N ARG A 65 -0.23 -4.41 -1.82
CA ARG A 65 0.84 -3.48 -2.15
C ARG A 65 0.50 -2.03 -1.78
N PRO A 66 0.05 -1.76 -0.54
CA PRO A 66 -0.35 -0.40 -0.11
C PRO A 66 0.75 0.65 -0.27
N ALA A 67 2.03 0.27 -0.20
CA ALA A 67 3.14 1.19 -0.41
C ALA A 67 3.16 1.88 -1.79
N MET A 68 2.43 1.33 -2.77
CA MET A 68 2.25 1.96 -4.08
C MET A 68 1.78 3.41 -3.96
N PHE A 69 0.91 3.75 -2.99
CA PHE A 69 0.48 5.13 -2.79
C PHE A 69 1.64 6.08 -2.46
N GLY A 70 2.62 5.61 -1.69
CA GLY A 70 3.85 6.36 -1.40
C GLY A 70 4.68 6.55 -2.68
N TYR A 71 4.94 5.47 -3.41
CA TYR A 71 5.70 5.52 -4.67
C TYR A 71 5.04 6.39 -5.75
N LEU A 72 3.70 6.36 -5.83
CA LEU A 72 2.94 7.25 -6.72
C LEU A 72 3.14 8.71 -6.34
N LYS A 73 3.00 9.05 -5.05
CA LYS A 73 3.22 10.42 -4.57
C LYS A 73 4.65 10.89 -4.85
N VAL A 74 5.64 10.03 -4.62
CA VAL A 74 7.05 10.34 -4.93
C VAL A 74 7.25 10.56 -6.43
N GLY A 75 6.82 9.62 -7.27
CA GLY A 75 7.00 9.72 -8.72
C GLY A 75 6.18 10.84 -9.39
N LEU A 76 5.15 11.35 -8.71
CA LEU A 76 4.39 12.54 -9.14
C LEU A 76 4.96 13.85 -8.56
N GLY A 77 6.01 13.79 -7.74
CA GLY A 77 6.61 14.95 -7.07
C GLY A 77 5.75 15.56 -5.96
N TRP A 78 4.82 14.79 -5.39
CA TRP A 78 3.93 15.24 -4.30
C TRP A 78 4.50 14.94 -2.91
N MET A 79 5.60 14.17 -2.86
CA MET A 79 6.24 13.72 -1.63
C MET A 79 7.71 13.43 -1.91
N GLU A 80 8.58 13.80 -0.99
CA GLU A 80 9.99 13.38 -1.04
C GLU A 80 10.12 11.90 -0.66
N GLU A 81 11.01 11.16 -1.32
CA GLU A 81 11.24 9.74 -0.99
C GLU A 81 11.69 9.57 0.46
N ALA A 82 12.56 10.45 0.94
CA ALA A 82 13.02 10.50 2.32
C ALA A 82 11.87 10.73 3.33
N ALA A 83 10.68 11.16 2.88
CA ALA A 83 9.52 11.31 3.74
C ALA A 83 8.79 9.98 4.02
N LEU A 84 9.00 8.94 3.20
CA LEU A 84 8.32 7.66 3.30
C LEU A 84 8.65 6.96 4.62
N PRO A 85 7.66 6.39 5.34
CA PRO A 85 7.91 5.78 6.64
C PRO A 85 8.91 4.63 6.63
N TRP A 86 8.88 3.77 5.60
CA TRP A 86 9.84 2.67 5.49
C TRP A 86 11.24 3.17 5.14
N VAL A 87 11.38 4.25 4.36
CA VAL A 87 12.70 4.86 4.06
C VAL A 87 13.29 5.45 5.34
N LYS A 88 12.50 6.23 6.10
CA LYS A 88 12.93 6.85 7.37
C LYS A 88 13.36 5.87 8.46
N LEU A 89 12.89 4.63 8.40
CA LEU A 89 13.19 3.61 9.40
C LEU A 89 14.47 2.83 9.08
N HIS A 90 15.07 3.08 7.92
CA HIS A 90 16.22 2.36 7.39
C HIS A 90 17.27 3.36 6.94
N ASP A 91 18.27 3.62 7.79
CA ASP A 91 19.40 4.51 7.46
C ASP A 91 20.20 4.00 6.25
N ASP A 92 20.16 2.68 6.03
CA ASP A 92 20.78 1.93 4.93
C ASP A 92 19.87 1.77 3.69
N TRP A 93 18.73 2.49 3.61
CA TRP A 93 17.74 2.29 2.53
C TRP A 93 18.34 2.35 1.11
N GLN A 94 19.25 3.28 0.89
CA GLN A 94 19.90 3.50 -0.42
C GLN A 94 20.91 2.40 -0.77
N GLU A 95 21.37 1.64 0.22
CA GLU A 95 22.32 0.52 0.05
C GLU A 95 21.59 -0.81 -0.14
N MET A 96 20.30 -0.87 0.21
CA MET A 96 19.48 -2.07 0.05
C MET A 96 19.20 -2.39 -1.42
N ASP A 97 19.28 -3.67 -1.75
CA ASP A 97 18.79 -4.17 -3.04
C ASP A 97 17.25 -4.12 -3.14
N GLU A 98 16.72 -4.33 -4.35
CA GLU A 98 15.27 -4.28 -4.61
C GLU A 98 14.47 -5.28 -3.76
N ILE A 99 15.07 -6.44 -3.43
CA ILE A 99 14.42 -7.49 -2.65
C ILE A 99 14.32 -7.03 -1.20
N GLN A 100 15.42 -6.53 -0.62
CA GLN A 100 15.49 -5.98 0.73
C GLN A 100 14.51 -4.83 0.91
N GLN A 101 14.49 -3.87 -0.01
CA GLN A 101 13.53 -2.76 -0.01
C GLN A 101 12.08 -3.24 -0.10
N ALA A 102 11.80 -4.24 -0.96
CA ALA A 102 10.49 -4.84 -1.04
C ALA A 102 10.08 -5.45 0.32
N PHE A 103 10.93 -6.25 0.95
CA PHE A 103 10.66 -6.85 2.25
C PHE A 103 10.42 -5.81 3.35
N ALA A 104 11.29 -4.82 3.47
CA ALA A 104 11.17 -3.73 4.43
C ALA A 104 9.82 -3.00 4.28
N THR A 105 9.47 -2.67 3.04
CA THR A 105 8.21 -2.01 2.70
C THR A 105 6.99 -2.86 3.06
N ARG A 106 6.97 -4.15 2.67
CA ARG A 106 5.83 -5.06 2.94
C ARG A 106 5.67 -5.28 4.42
N LYS A 107 6.78 -5.45 5.15
CA LYS A 107 6.78 -5.59 6.61
C LYS A 107 6.17 -4.35 7.26
N TRP A 108 6.64 -3.15 6.91
CA TRP A 108 6.10 -1.92 7.47
C TRP A 108 4.59 -1.79 7.25
N CYS A 109 4.15 -2.06 6.01
CA CYS A 109 2.73 -1.98 5.67
C CYS A 109 1.89 -3.03 6.41
N TRP A 110 2.41 -4.24 6.59
CA TRP A 110 1.74 -5.29 7.37
C TRP A 110 1.59 -4.88 8.83
N ASP A 111 2.68 -4.41 9.46
CA ASP A 111 2.66 -3.96 10.85
C ASP A 111 1.65 -2.82 11.05
N ARG A 112 1.60 -1.85 10.11
CA ARG A 112 0.61 -0.77 10.13
C ARG A 112 -0.82 -1.30 9.98
N TYR A 113 -1.05 -2.28 9.11
CA TYR A 113 -2.34 -2.94 8.95
C TYR A 113 -2.79 -3.66 10.23
N ILE A 114 -1.88 -4.37 10.91
CA ILE A 114 -2.16 -5.01 12.19
C ILE A 114 -2.55 -3.97 13.24
N GLN A 115 -1.79 -2.88 13.34
CA GLN A 115 -2.07 -1.80 14.29
C GLN A 115 -3.46 -1.21 14.04
N LEU A 116 -3.77 -0.84 12.80
CA LEU A 116 -5.08 -0.32 12.42
C LEU A 116 -6.21 -1.31 12.71
N SER A 117 -5.99 -2.60 12.46
CA SER A 117 -6.99 -3.64 12.76
C SER A 117 -7.29 -3.69 14.26
N LYS A 118 -6.26 -3.65 15.11
CA LYS A 118 -6.43 -3.59 16.58
C LYS A 118 -7.18 -2.35 17.03
N ASP A 119 -6.85 -1.20 16.43
CA ASP A 119 -7.41 0.10 16.83
C ASP A 119 -8.87 0.31 16.36
N THR A 120 -9.36 -0.50 15.42
CA THR A 120 -10.68 -0.31 14.78
C THR A 120 -11.66 -1.44 15.07
N VAL A 121 -11.44 -2.61 14.47
CA VAL A 121 -12.40 -3.74 14.45
C VAL A 121 -11.90 -4.99 15.18
N GLY A 122 -10.71 -4.89 15.78
CA GLY A 122 -9.97 -6.01 16.33
C GLY A 122 -9.28 -6.87 15.28
N ILE A 123 -8.50 -7.84 15.74
CA ILE A 123 -7.84 -8.85 14.90
C ILE A 123 -8.89 -9.84 14.43
N GLN A 124 -9.12 -9.90 13.11
CA GLN A 124 -10.13 -10.76 12.52
C GLN A 124 -9.48 -11.86 11.64
N PRO A 125 -9.38 -13.11 12.13
CA PRO A 125 -8.46 -14.11 11.57
C PRO A 125 -8.73 -14.45 10.09
N ARG A 126 -10.02 -14.53 9.72
CA ARG A 126 -10.45 -14.87 8.36
C ARG A 126 -9.99 -13.85 7.32
N TRP A 127 -10.00 -12.55 7.65
CA TRP A 127 -9.58 -11.49 6.73
C TRP A 127 -8.06 -11.40 6.65
N MET A 128 -7.39 -11.58 7.80
CA MET A 128 -5.95 -11.51 7.90
C MET A 128 -5.25 -12.58 7.07
N GLN A 129 -5.79 -13.80 7.02
CA GLN A 129 -5.28 -14.84 6.14
C GLN A 129 -5.34 -14.42 4.67
N ARG A 130 -6.47 -13.86 4.21
CA ARG A 130 -6.63 -13.39 2.83
C ARG A 130 -5.64 -12.26 2.50
N HIS A 131 -5.47 -11.31 3.41
CA HIS A 131 -4.54 -10.19 3.22
C HIS A 131 -3.07 -10.64 3.28
N ALA A 132 -2.69 -11.54 4.17
CA ALA A 132 -1.33 -12.08 4.23
C ALA A 132 -0.93 -12.76 2.91
N VAL A 133 -1.86 -13.48 2.27
CA VAL A 133 -1.65 -14.05 0.94
C VAL A 133 -1.37 -12.95 -0.09
N ALA A 134 -2.12 -11.84 -0.05
CA ALA A 134 -1.90 -10.71 -0.95
C ALA A 134 -0.56 -10.01 -0.70
N PHE A 135 -0.19 -9.77 0.56
CA PHE A 135 1.07 -9.09 0.95
C PHE A 135 2.31 -9.92 0.61
N SER A 136 2.21 -11.25 0.67
CA SER A 136 3.33 -12.15 0.36
C SER A 136 3.44 -12.48 -1.14
N LYS A 137 2.52 -11.98 -1.98
CA LYS A 137 2.51 -12.26 -3.42
C LYS A 137 3.66 -11.51 -4.12
N GLY A 138 4.44 -12.23 -4.91
CA GLY A 138 5.56 -11.68 -5.67
C GLY A 138 6.86 -11.47 -4.88
N LEU A 139 6.87 -11.72 -3.56
CA LEU A 139 8.11 -11.74 -2.78
C LEU A 139 8.87 -13.07 -2.99
N PRO A 140 10.21 -13.04 -3.13
CA PRO A 140 11.04 -14.24 -3.04
C PRO A 140 10.73 -15.01 -1.76
N GLY A 141 10.56 -16.33 -1.81
CA GLY A 141 10.21 -17.13 -0.63
C GLY A 141 8.78 -16.92 -0.09
N GLY A 142 7.93 -16.15 -0.77
CA GLY A 142 6.55 -15.87 -0.31
C GLY A 142 5.69 -17.11 -0.03
N LYS A 143 5.92 -18.23 -0.74
CA LYS A 143 5.26 -19.53 -0.45
C LYS A 143 5.62 -20.04 0.95
N LYS A 144 6.90 -19.96 1.33
CA LYS A 144 7.40 -20.39 2.64
C LYS A 144 6.85 -19.51 3.76
N ILE A 145 6.80 -18.19 3.52
CA ILE A 145 6.18 -17.22 4.44
C ILE A 145 4.73 -17.60 4.72
N ARG A 146 3.96 -17.94 3.68
CA ARG A 146 2.57 -18.37 3.85
C ARG A 146 2.42 -19.68 4.61
N SER A 147 3.30 -20.68 4.39
CA SER A 147 3.28 -21.93 5.15
C SER A 147 3.47 -21.66 6.65
N ILE A 148 4.50 -20.89 6.99
CA ILE A 148 4.79 -20.51 8.37
C ILE A 148 3.61 -19.77 9.02
N MET A 149 2.99 -18.83 8.29
CA MET A 149 1.81 -18.12 8.76
C MET A 149 0.62 -19.07 8.99
N HIS A 150 0.42 -20.08 8.15
CA HIS A 150 -0.67 -21.06 8.31
C HIS A 150 -0.49 -21.98 9.52
N GLU A 151 0.75 -22.23 9.94
CA GLU A 151 1.09 -23.10 11.07
C GLU A 151 0.90 -22.40 12.43
N MET A 152 0.59 -21.10 12.46
CA MET A 152 0.47 -20.35 13.70
C MET A 152 -0.87 -20.61 14.42
N PRO A 153 -0.84 -20.91 15.73
CA PRO A 153 -2.00 -21.39 16.47
C PRO A 153 -2.99 -20.28 16.83
N THR A 154 -2.54 -19.03 16.97
CA THR A 154 -3.41 -17.90 17.33
C THR A 154 -3.39 -16.79 16.27
N PRO A 155 -4.50 -16.02 16.15
CA PRO A 155 -4.55 -14.82 15.31
C PRO A 155 -3.50 -13.77 15.69
N GLU A 156 -3.16 -13.67 16.97
CA GLU A 156 -2.14 -12.77 17.51
C GLU A 156 -0.73 -13.22 17.10
N ASP A 157 -0.47 -14.53 17.15
CA ASP A 157 0.78 -15.10 16.64
C ASP A 157 0.88 -14.89 15.14
N PHE A 158 -0.20 -15.13 14.39
CA PHE A 158 -0.29 -14.86 12.96
C PHE A 158 -0.01 -13.38 12.63
N ALA A 159 -0.56 -12.46 13.42
CA ALA A 159 -0.35 -11.02 13.28
C ALA A 159 1.10 -10.62 13.61
N GLY A 160 1.65 -11.23 14.66
CA GLY A 160 3.00 -11.02 15.18
C GLY A 160 4.08 -11.81 14.44
N ALA A 161 3.70 -12.68 13.50
CA ALA A 161 4.56 -13.39 12.59
C ALA A 161 5.39 -12.34 11.85
N LYS A 162 6.60 -12.09 12.35
CA LYS A 162 7.50 -11.15 11.69
C LYS A 162 7.66 -11.66 10.27
N LEU A 163 7.20 -10.88 9.30
CA LEU A 163 7.56 -11.03 7.89
C LEU A 163 9.09 -10.98 7.68
N GLY A 164 9.86 -10.75 8.74
CA GLY A 164 11.28 -11.09 8.84
C GLY A 164 11.52 -12.59 8.77
N ILE A 165 11.42 -13.15 7.55
CA ILE A 165 12.49 -14.07 7.17
C ILE A 165 13.72 -13.19 6.96
N SER A 166 14.63 -13.24 7.92
CA SER A 166 16.03 -12.92 7.67
C SER A 166 16.49 -13.83 6.53
N PHE A 167 16.58 -13.29 5.32
CA PHE A 167 17.44 -13.86 4.30
C PHE A 167 18.77 -13.13 4.38
N GLY A 168 19.46 -13.30 5.51
CA GLY A 168 20.91 -13.35 5.46
C GLY A 168 21.31 -14.62 4.70
N ASN A 169 22.30 -14.50 3.83
CA ASN A 169 22.94 -15.65 3.20
C ASN A 169 23.21 -16.74 4.25
N THR A 170 22.76 -17.96 3.94
CA THR A 170 23.00 -19.25 4.64
C THR A 170 22.41 -19.43 6.06
N GLY A 171 21.73 -20.58 6.25
CA GLY A 171 21.57 -21.21 7.56
C GLY A 171 20.30 -20.90 8.35
N LEU A 172 19.43 -21.91 8.48
CA LEU A 172 18.45 -22.01 9.56
C LEU A 172 19.17 -22.08 10.91
N GLU A 173 19.07 -21.04 11.74
CA GLU A 173 19.14 -21.19 13.20
C GLU A 173 18.16 -20.25 13.87
N ALA A 174 17.08 -20.83 14.40
CA ALA A 174 16.21 -20.17 15.35
C ALA A 174 16.95 -20.06 16.69
N LYS A 175 17.65 -18.95 16.94
CA LYS A 175 18.04 -18.58 18.31
C LYS A 175 16.91 -17.81 18.96
N GLN A 176 16.16 -18.49 19.85
CA GLN A 176 15.38 -17.82 20.89
C GLN A 176 16.34 -16.96 21.72
N LYS A 177 16.30 -15.63 21.53
CA LYS A 177 17.03 -14.72 22.42
C LYS A 177 16.14 -14.39 23.62
N GLY A 178 16.59 -14.79 24.80
CA GLY A 178 16.20 -14.17 26.07
C GLY A 178 16.66 -12.71 26.06
N GLY A 179 15.83 -11.83 25.52
CA GLY A 179 16.07 -10.39 25.45
C GLY A 179 14.75 -9.66 25.69
N LYS A 180 14.78 -8.63 26.54
CA LYS A 180 13.62 -7.82 26.94
C LYS A 180 12.72 -7.51 25.74
N LYS A 181 11.40 -7.73 25.91
CA LYS A 181 10.37 -7.32 24.95
C LYS A 181 10.63 -5.86 24.55
N PRO A 182 10.88 -5.54 23.27
CA PRO A 182 10.95 -4.16 22.84
C PRO A 182 9.57 -3.54 23.04
N GLN A 183 9.51 -2.40 23.72
CA GLN A 183 8.26 -1.68 23.89
C GLN A 183 7.73 -1.18 22.53
N PRO A 184 6.40 -1.20 22.31
CA PRO A 184 5.83 -0.65 21.09
C PRO A 184 6.16 0.85 21.02
N LYS A 185 6.85 1.26 19.96
CA LYS A 185 7.05 2.68 19.67
C LYS A 185 5.72 3.25 19.18
N GLU A 186 5.17 4.21 19.90
CA GLU A 186 4.03 4.99 19.43
C GLU A 186 4.41 5.75 18.16
N PHE A 187 3.54 5.72 17.14
CA PHE A 187 3.72 6.50 15.92
C PHE A 187 3.17 7.91 16.15
N PRO A 188 3.85 8.98 15.70
CA PRO A 188 3.36 10.34 15.95
C PRO A 188 2.03 10.61 15.22
N VAL A 189 1.19 11.45 15.82
CA VAL A 189 -0.09 11.90 15.24
C VAL A 189 0.19 12.71 13.97
N GLY A 190 -0.50 12.41 12.86
CA GLY A 190 -0.30 13.05 11.54
C GLY A 190 0.40 12.19 10.46
N TRP A 191 0.71 10.93 10.78
CA TRP A 191 1.46 9.98 9.93
C TRP A 191 0.58 9.10 9.04
N ASP A 192 -0.64 9.54 8.78
CA ASP A 192 -1.60 8.76 8.01
C ASP A 192 -1.39 8.96 6.50
N LEU A 193 -0.76 7.96 5.88
CA LEU A 193 -0.88 7.73 4.43
C LEU A 193 -2.35 7.54 3.99
N TRP A 194 -3.26 7.35 4.96
CA TRP A 194 -4.66 6.93 4.86
C TRP A 194 -5.65 7.84 5.60
N ALA A 195 -5.28 9.10 5.89
CA ALA A 195 -6.03 9.95 6.83
C ALA A 195 -7.49 10.10 6.38
N PRO A 196 -8.49 10.01 7.29
CA PRO A 196 -9.86 10.32 6.97
C PRO A 196 -9.94 11.81 6.57
N LEU A 197 -10.39 12.03 5.34
CA LEU A 197 -10.35 13.33 4.69
C LEU A 197 -11.45 14.21 5.27
N THR A 198 -11.08 15.22 6.06
CA THR A 198 -12.00 16.28 6.46
C THR A 198 -12.26 17.21 5.27
N THR A 199 -13.44 17.84 5.24
CA THR A 199 -13.87 18.76 4.17
C THR A 199 -12.87 19.90 3.93
N GLU A 200 -12.14 20.32 4.96
CA GLU A 200 -11.08 21.34 4.88
C GLU A 200 -9.83 20.86 4.11
N TYR A 201 -9.53 19.56 4.16
CA TYR A 201 -8.39 18.97 3.46
C TYR A 201 -8.64 18.97 1.94
N PHE A 202 -9.88 18.68 1.51
CA PHE A 202 -10.32 18.70 0.11
C PHE A 202 -10.19 20.05 -0.60
N GLN A 203 -10.31 21.16 0.13
CA GLN A 203 -10.22 22.50 -0.45
C GLN A 203 -8.78 22.99 -0.67
N LYS A 204 -7.80 22.45 0.07
CA LYS A 204 -6.40 22.93 0.01
C LYS A 204 -5.50 22.14 -0.94
N ALA A 205 -5.78 20.86 -1.19
CA ALA A 205 -4.98 20.03 -2.09
C ALA A 205 -5.59 19.96 -3.49
N LYS A 206 -4.82 20.38 -4.50
CA LYS A 206 -5.26 20.38 -5.91
C LYS A 206 -5.29 18.98 -6.55
N ARG A 207 -4.65 17.96 -5.94
CA ARG A 207 -4.54 16.60 -6.50
C ARG A 207 -4.55 15.46 -5.45
N TRP A 208 -5.19 14.32 -5.77
CA TRP A 208 -5.51 13.24 -4.81
C TRP A 208 -5.17 11.82 -5.29
N VAL A 209 -4.87 10.87 -4.39
CA VAL A 209 -4.84 9.40 -4.69
C VAL A 209 -5.66 8.62 -3.64
N PHE A 210 -6.66 7.83 -4.08
CA PHE A 210 -7.58 7.07 -3.22
C PHE A 210 -7.45 5.54 -3.40
N PHE A 211 -7.87 4.77 -2.40
CA PHE A 211 -8.02 3.31 -2.46
C PHE A 211 -9.51 2.90 -2.49
N PHE A 212 -9.80 1.73 -3.07
CA PHE A 212 -11.12 1.07 -3.04
C PHE A 212 -11.08 -0.18 -2.17
#